data_AF-A0A0F9PNV3-F1
#
_entry.id   AF-A0A0F9PNV3-F1
#
_cell.length_a   1.000
_cell.length_b   1.000
_cell.length_c   1.000
_cell.angle_alpha   90.00
_cell.angle_beta   90.00
_cell.angle_gamma   90.00
#
_symmetry.space_group_name_H-M   'P 1'
#
loop_
_entity.id
_entity.type
_entity.pdbx_description
1 polymer ?
#
loop_
_entity_poly.entity_id
_entity_poly.type
_entity_poly.pdbx_seq_one_letter_code
_entity_poly.pdbx_strand_id
1 'polypeptide(L)' 'MKTPFDDDIAAIEARRSDVHLRYALTILRGKRQGWLDAHEKLLPLIRGMRHMFNFAAVEYVLSDEEVALIKQVEEVVK' A
#
# COMPACT_ATOMS: atom_id res chain seq x y z
N MET A 1 -2.49 -4.69 12.26
CA MET A 1 -2.59 -5.17 10.86
C MET A 1 -1.35 -5.97 10.55
N LYS A 2 -1.51 -7.17 9.96
CA LYS A 2 -0.38 -7.93 9.44
C LYS A 2 0.06 -7.32 8.10
N THR A 3 1.35 -7.08 7.90
CA THR A 3 1.90 -6.55 6.65
C THR A 3 2.49 -7.68 5.79
N PRO A 4 2.62 -7.50 4.47
CA PRO A 4 3.28 -8.47 3.59
C PRO A 4 4.74 -8.79 3.97
N PHE A 5 5.37 -7.94 4.80
CA PHE A 5 6.77 -8.07 5.19
C PHE A 5 6.95 -8.77 6.56
N ASP A 6 5.88 -8.99 7.31
CA ASP A 6 5.97 -9.47 8.70
C ASP A 6 6.57 -10.88 8.79
N ASP A 7 6.17 -11.78 7.89
CA ASP A 7 6.65 -13.18 7.88
C ASP A 7 8.13 -13.26 7.49
N ASP A 8 8.56 -12.47 6.50
CA ASP A 8 9.95 -12.41 6.06
C ASP A 8 10.87 -11.78 7.13
N ILE A 9 10.39 -10.74 7.82
CA ILE A 9 11.12 -10.14 8.95
C ILE A 9 11.31 -11.16 10.06
N ALA A 10 10.23 -11.86 10.46
CA ALA A 10 10.30 -12.90 11.49
C ALA A 10 11.24 -14.05 11.10
N ALA A 11 11.21 -14.47 9.83
CA ALA A 11 12.08 -15.53 9.32
C ALA A 11 13.57 -15.14 9.34
N ILE A 12 13.89 -13.86 9.12
CA ILE A 12 15.28 -13.38 9.17
C ILE A 12 15.73 -13.16 10.63
N GLU A 13 14.86 -12.65 11.49
CA GLU A 13 15.15 -12.45 12.92
C GLU A 13 15.44 -13.77 13.65
N ALA A 14 14.84 -14.88 13.21
CA ALA A 14 15.10 -16.22 13.74
C ALA A 14 16.49 -16.79 13.39
N ARG A 15 17.24 -16.16 12.47
CA ARG A 15 18.56 -16.63 12.03
C ARG A 15 19.69 -15.93 12.80
N ARG A 16 20.86 -16.57 12.85
CA ARG A 16 22.06 -15.97 13.47
C ARG A 16 22.47 -14.73 12.69
N SER A 17 22.56 -13.58 13.36
CA SER A 17 22.76 -12.27 12.73
C SER A 17 24.12 -12.15 12.03
N ASP A 18 24.11 -11.89 10.72
CA ASP A 18 25.27 -11.43 9.95
C ASP A 18 24.99 -10.04 9.34
N VAL A 19 26.00 -9.42 8.72
CA VAL A 19 25.88 -8.07 8.15
C VAL A 19 24.84 -7.98 7.02
N HIS A 20 24.69 -9.01 6.20
CA HIS A 20 23.74 -9.04 5.10
C HIS A 20 22.30 -9.20 5.61
N LEU A 21 22.10 -10.04 6.62
CA LEU A 21 20.80 -10.20 7.27
C LEU A 21 20.36 -8.92 7.99
N ARG A 22 21.28 -8.19 8.63
CA ARG A 22 20.98 -6.87 9.22
C ARG A 22 20.57 -5.83 8.17
N TYR A 23 21.26 -5.80 7.03
CA TYR A 23 20.88 -4.93 5.92
C TYR A 23 19.50 -5.29 5.38
N ALA A 24 19.24 -6.57 5.10
CA ALA A 24 17.94 -7.05 4.63
C ALA A 24 16.80 -6.68 5.60
N LEU A 25 17.00 -6.87 6.91
CA LEU A 25 16.04 -6.47 7.93
C LEU A 25 15.75 -4.97 7.92
N THR A 26 16.78 -4.15 7.75
CA THR A 26 16.61 -2.69 7.70
C THR A 26 15.73 -2.28 6.52
N ILE A 27 16.00 -2.85 5.34
CA ILE A 27 15.21 -2.60 4.14
C ILE A 27 13.75 -3.06 4.32
N LEU A 28 13.54 -4.28 4.83
CA LEU A 28 12.19 -4.82 5.02
C LEU A 28 11.39 -4.02 6.06
N ARG A 29 12.01 -3.60 7.16
CA ARG A 29 11.37 -2.74 8.16
C ARG A 29 11.00 -1.37 7.59
N GLY A 30 11.86 -0.79 6.74
CA GLY A 30 11.54 0.43 6.02
C GLY A 30 10.33 0.27 5.09
N LYS A 31 10.28 -0.80 4.29
CA LYS A 31 9.13 -1.12 3.43
C LYS A 31 7.85 -1.35 4.24
N ARG A 32 7.96 -2.05 5.37
CA ARG A 32 6.86 -2.24 6.33
C ARG A 32 6.32 -0.92 6.85
N GLN A 33 7.20 0.01 7.23
CA GLN A 33 6.76 1.32 7.70
C GLN A 33 6.04 2.10 6.60
N GLY A 34 6.60 2.14 5.38
CA GLY A 34 5.94 2.78 4.25
C GLY A 34 4.56 2.20 3.93
N TRP A 35 4.38 0.89 4.09
CA TRP A 35 3.08 0.23 3.96
C TRP A 35 2.09 0.68 5.03
N LEU A 36 2.53 0.75 6.29
CA LEU A 36 1.69 1.21 7.40
C LEU A 36 1.31 2.68 7.24
N ASP A 37 2.25 3.53 6.84
CA ASP A 37 2.02 4.95 6.58
C ASP A 37 1.00 5.14 5.44
N ALA A 38 1.11 4.35 4.37
CA ALA A 38 0.15 4.37 3.28
C ALA A 38 -1.25 3.92 3.76
N HIS A 39 -1.33 2.87 4.56
CA HIS A 39 -2.60 2.40 5.12
C HIS A 39 -3.24 3.42 6.07
N GLU A 40 -2.46 4.10 6.90
CA GLU A 40 -2.96 5.07 7.88
C GLU A 40 -3.36 6.39 7.23
N LYS A 41 -2.56 6.90 6.29
CA LYS A 41 -2.72 8.27 5.76
C LYS A 41 -3.27 8.31 4.35
N LEU A 42 -2.77 7.48 3.44
CA LEU A 42 -3.09 7.56 2.02
C LEU A 42 -4.35 6.77 1.66
N LEU A 43 -4.54 5.59 2.24
CA LEU A 43 -5.67 4.72 1.94
C LEU A 43 -7.04 5.37 2.28
N PRO A 44 -7.20 6.08 3.42
CA PRO A 44 -8.45 6.81 3.68
C PRO A 44 -8.70 7.95 2.69
N LEU A 45 -7.66 8.66 2.26
CA LEU A 45 -7.78 9.72 1.26
C LEU A 45 -8.21 9.15 -0.09
N ILE A 46 -7.58 8.07 -0.54
CA ILE A 46 -7.94 7.38 -1.78
C ILE A 46 -9.39 6.86 -1.72
N ARG A 47 -9.81 6.29 -0.58
CA ARG A 47 -11.21 5.89 -0.34
C ARG A 47 -12.17 7.06 -0.40
N GLY A 48 -11.83 8.18 0.22
CA GLY A 48 -12.61 9.41 0.20
C GLY A 48 -12.75 9.99 -1.21
N MET A 49 -11.65 10.06 -1.97
CA MET A 49 -11.65 10.50 -3.37
C MET A 49 -12.57 9.63 -4.21
N ARG A 50 -12.45 8.30 -4.13
CA ARG A 50 -13.34 7.37 -4.83
C ARG A 50 -14.80 7.57 -4.45
N HIS A 51 -15.08 7.75 -3.16
CA HIS A 51 -16.45 8.00 -2.71
C HIS A 51 -17.00 9.27 -3.37
N MET A 52 -16.23 10.37 -3.39
CA MET A 52 -16.64 11.61 -4.06
C MET A 52 -16.90 11.41 -5.56
N PHE A 53 -16.10 10.60 -6.27
CA PHE A 53 -16.35 10.26 -7.68
C PHE A 53 -17.67 9.50 -7.91
N ASN A 54 -18.15 8.70 -6.94
CA ASN A 54 -19.43 8.01 -7.05
C ASN A 54 -20.65 8.92 -6.84
N PHE A 55 -20.51 10.03 -6.09
CA PHE A 55 -21.60 10.99 -5.83
C PHE A 55 -21.57 12.21 -6.74
N ALA A 56 -20.41 12.54 -7.28
CA ALA A 56 -20.35 13.48 -8.38
C ALA A 56 -21.02 12.79 -9.57
N ALA A 57 -22.24 13.20 -9.89
CA ALA A 57 -22.86 12.89 -11.17
C ALA A 57 -22.02 13.59 -12.24
N VAL A 58 -20.89 12.98 -12.61
CA VAL A 58 -19.97 13.61 -13.54
C VAL A 58 -20.47 13.31 -14.94
N GLU A 59 -21.14 14.30 -15.54
CA GLU A 59 -21.40 14.40 -16.98
C GLU A 59 -20.09 14.51 -17.81
N TYR A 60 -18.97 14.00 -17.31
CA TYR A 60 -17.68 13.96 -18.00
C TYR A 60 -17.39 12.56 -18.49
N VAL A 61 -17.04 12.47 -19.77
CA VAL A 61 -16.42 11.30 -20.37
C VAL A 61 -15.01 11.20 -19.77
N LEU A 62 -14.81 10.28 -18.83
CA LEU A 62 -13.47 9.93 -18.35
C LEU A 62 -12.64 9.39 -19.51
N SER A 63 -11.37 9.76 -19.56
CA SER A 63 -10.39 9.13 -20.44
C SER A 63 -10.09 7.69 -20.01
N ASP A 64 -9.61 6.87 -20.95
CA ASP A 64 -9.21 5.49 -20.65
C ASP A 64 -8.12 5.40 -19.56
N GLU A 65 -7.24 6.41 -19.48
CA GLU A 65 -6.21 6.51 -18.46
C GLU A 65 -6.78 6.74 -17.06
N GLU A 66 -7.80 7.61 -16.95
CA GLU A 66 -8.49 7.87 -15.68
C GLU A 66 -9.28 6.64 -15.21
N VAL A 67 -9.93 5.93 -16.14
CA VAL A 67 -10.61 4.66 -15.84
C VAL A 67 -9.62 3.59 -15.38
N ALA A 68 -8.45 3.50 -16.01
CA ALA A 68 -7.40 2.57 -15.60
C ALA A 68 -6.90 2.89 -14.19
N LEU A 69 -6.69 4.16 -13.86
CA LEU A 69 -6.26 4.60 -12.53
C LEU A 69 -7.33 4.27 -11.46
N ILE A 70 -8.60 4.49 -11.75
CA ILE A 70 -9.70 4.14 -10.85
C ILE A 70 -9.70 2.63 -10.58
N LYS A 71 -9.58 1.79 -11.62
CA LYS A 71 -9.52 0.32 -11.44
C LYS A 71 -8.34 -0.13 -10.58
N GLN A 72 -7.16 0.47 -10.75
CA GLN A 72 -6.01 0.21 -9.89
C GLN A 72 -6.30 0.58 -8.43
N VAL A 73 -6.96 1.72 -8.20
CA VAL A 73 -7.42 2.12 -6.87
C VAL A 73 -8.43 1.11 -6.29
N GLU A 74 -9.35 0.57 -7.09
CA GLU A 74 -10.32 -0.44 -6.62
C GLU A 74 -9.67 -1.73 -6.14
N GLU A 75 -8.58 -2.16 -6.77
CA GLU A 75 -7.80 -3.33 -6.34
C GLU A 75 -7.15 -3.12 -4.97
N VAL A 76 -6.67 -1.90 -4.70
CA VAL A 76 -5.98 -1.55 -3.45
C VAL A 76 -6.95 -1.27 -2.30
N VAL A 77 -8.15 -0.77 -2.61
CA VAL A 77 -9.15 -0.34 -1.61
C VAL A 77 -10.00 -1.50 -1.07
N LYS A 78 -10.19 -2.58 -1.85
CA LYS A 78 -10.94 -3.80 -1.47
C LYS A 78 -10.40 -4.43 -0.19
#